data_AF-A0A3D5X3Y5-F1
#
_entry.id   AF-A0A3D5X3Y5-F1
#
_cell.length_a   1.000
_cell.length_b   1.000
_cell.length_c   1.000
_cell.angle_alpha   90.00
_cell.angle_beta   90.00
_cell.angle_gamma   90.00
#
_symmetry.space_group_name_H-M   'P 1'
#
loop_
_entity.id
_entity.type
_entity.pdbx_description
1 polymer ?
#
loop_
_entity_poly.entity_id
_entity_poly.type
_entity_poly.pdbx_seq_one_letter_code
_entity_poly.pdbx_strand_id
1 'polypeptide(L)'
;MRNKKDIVLVILLSLLFIAANSFYTYRQSSILSLIPFVLLVGMWVFFAPTKLFYGLAFLVPLSVSLRKIVPGLSFDFWFPTEPMLVFLLLMLILKSFKDHFFQKELLRHPVFISMLFYLGWLLISVVPSEMPVVSIKYFLVRFWFIGIFFYLAYFLFKQNTKNIKLFLALFTAGLAIVAVFSIIKQSTTAGLLNHHAAYKSASPFFVDHTSYGATLAFTIPFIGVLALNAKRGIFKFLGWGFTIFLASALIFSYSRAAWLSLLLAIGVWFFIYFKIKFRTVVIAGALLTGL
;
A
#
# COMPACT_ATOMS: atom_id res chain seq x y z
N MET A 1 -36.80 -9.33 17.91
CA MET A 1 -37.25 -10.72 17.75
C MET A 1 -37.24 -11.04 16.26
N ARG A 2 -36.50 -12.07 15.82
CA ARG A 2 -36.33 -12.39 14.40
C ARG A 2 -37.60 -13.07 13.87
N ASN A 3 -38.10 -12.67 12.70
CA ASN A 3 -39.38 -13.15 12.17
C ASN A 3 -39.26 -14.65 11.83
N LYS A 4 -40.29 -15.47 12.11
CA LYS A 4 -40.29 -16.91 11.78
C LYS A 4 -40.02 -17.14 10.28
N LYS A 5 -40.47 -16.21 9.42
CA LYS A 5 -40.22 -16.22 7.98
C LYS A 5 -38.72 -16.11 7.63
N ASP A 6 -37.96 -15.30 8.36
CA ASP A 6 -36.52 -15.12 8.13
C ASP A 6 -35.75 -16.39 8.49
N ILE A 7 -36.17 -17.09 9.57
CA ILE A 7 -35.55 -18.34 10.02
C ILE A 7 -35.78 -19.44 8.97
N VAL A 8 -37.02 -19.58 8.50
CA VAL A 8 -37.35 -20.56 7.45
C VAL A 8 -36.59 -20.25 6.16
N LEU A 9 -36.52 -18.99 5.75
CA LEU A 9 -35.77 -18.58 4.55
C LEU A 9 -34.28 -18.94 4.65
N VAL A 10 -33.64 -18.66 5.80
CA VAL A 10 -32.21 -18.98 6.01
C VAL A 10 -31.98 -20.49 5.98
N ILE A 11 -32.85 -21.29 6.60
CA ILE A 11 -32.75 -22.75 6.58
C ILE A 11 -32.89 -23.26 5.14
N LEU A 12 -33.88 -22.76 4.39
CA LEU A 12 -34.15 -23.18 3.02
C LEU A 12 -32.98 -22.84 2.09
N LEU A 13 -32.44 -21.62 2.18
CA LEU A 13 -31.24 -21.19 1.45
C LEU A 13 -30.00 -22.02 1.83
N SER A 14 -29.85 -22.37 3.11
CA SER A 14 -28.72 -23.17 3.58
C SER A 14 -28.78 -24.60 3.04
N LEU A 15 -29.95 -25.23 3.07
CA LEU A 15 -30.17 -26.57 2.50
C LEU A 15 -29.95 -26.58 0.99
N LEU A 16 -30.44 -25.57 0.28
CA LEU A 16 -30.27 -25.42 -1.17
C LEU A 16 -28.79 -25.20 -1.53
N PHE A 17 -28.07 -24.41 -0.73
CA PHE A 17 -26.62 -24.23 -0.86
C PHE A 17 -25.86 -25.53 -0.62
N ILE A 18 -26.19 -26.30 0.43
CA ILE A 18 -25.56 -27.60 0.71
C ILE A 18 -25.82 -28.58 -0.44
N ALA A 19 -27.07 -28.69 -0.93
CA ALA A 19 -27.41 -29.55 -2.05
C ALA A 19 -26.64 -29.18 -3.33
N ALA A 20 -26.57 -27.89 -3.65
CA ALA A 20 -25.80 -27.38 -4.78
C ALA A 20 -24.29 -27.65 -4.60
N ASN A 21 -23.73 -27.40 -3.41
CA ASN A 21 -22.31 -27.64 -3.15
C ASN A 21 -21.95 -29.12 -3.26
N SER A 22 -22.79 -30.02 -2.74
CA SER A 22 -22.63 -31.47 -2.89
C SER A 22 -22.66 -31.91 -4.35
N PHE A 23 -23.56 -31.36 -5.16
CA PHE A 23 -23.63 -31.64 -6.60
C PHE A 23 -22.38 -31.17 -7.37
N TYR A 24 -21.88 -29.96 -7.08
CA TYR A 24 -20.66 -29.45 -7.72
C TYR A 24 -19.38 -30.17 -7.24
N THR A 25 -19.34 -30.57 -5.97
CA THR A 25 -18.26 -31.40 -5.41
C THR A 25 -18.22 -32.77 -6.09
N TYR A 26 -19.39 -33.38 -6.34
CA TYR A 26 -19.49 -34.61 -7.14
C TYR A 26 -18.97 -34.44 -8.57
N ARG A 27 -19.15 -33.27 -9.17
CA ARG A 27 -18.58 -32.88 -10.48
C ARG A 27 -17.10 -32.48 -10.43
N GLN A 28 -16.40 -32.77 -9.33
CA GLN A 28 -15.00 -32.39 -9.06
C GLN A 28 -14.73 -30.87 -9.09
N SER A 29 -15.76 -30.03 -8.89
CA SER A 29 -15.62 -28.58 -8.84
C SER A 29 -15.82 -28.07 -7.40
N SER A 30 -14.76 -27.52 -6.82
CA SER A 30 -14.78 -26.96 -5.45
C SER A 30 -15.17 -25.48 -5.39
N ILE A 31 -15.67 -24.91 -6.50
CA ILE A 31 -15.95 -23.47 -6.61
C ILE A 31 -17.03 -23.01 -5.61
N LEU A 32 -18.10 -23.77 -5.42
CA LEU A 32 -19.16 -23.39 -4.48
C LEU A 32 -18.68 -23.38 -3.02
N SER A 33 -17.68 -24.20 -2.67
CA SER A 33 -17.11 -24.24 -1.32
C SER A 33 -16.32 -22.98 -0.97
N LEU A 34 -15.95 -22.16 -1.96
CA LEU A 34 -15.32 -20.85 -1.73
C LEU A 34 -16.35 -19.77 -1.37
N ILE A 35 -17.63 -19.95 -1.70
CA ILE A 35 -18.66 -18.92 -1.50
C ILE A 35 -18.79 -18.48 -0.04
N PRO A 36 -18.84 -19.36 0.98
CA PRO A 36 -18.91 -18.95 2.37
C PRO A 36 -17.68 -18.15 2.81
N PHE A 37 -16.50 -18.50 2.28
CA PHE A 37 -15.27 -17.76 2.56
C PHE A 37 -15.29 -16.37 1.91
N VAL A 38 -15.72 -16.28 0.64
CA VAL A 38 -15.91 -15.02 -0.07
C VAL A 38 -16.96 -14.15 0.63
N LEU A 39 -18.04 -14.73 1.14
CA LEU A 39 -19.07 -14.02 1.90
C LEU A 39 -18.55 -13.55 3.25
N LEU A 40 -17.80 -14.37 3.99
CA LEU A 40 -17.19 -13.95 5.27
C LEU A 40 -16.18 -12.83 5.08
N VAL A 41 -15.31 -12.95 4.07
CA VAL A 41 -14.37 -11.89 3.69
C VAL A 41 -15.15 -10.65 3.29
N GLY A 42 -16.18 -10.78 2.44
CA GLY A 42 -17.06 -9.70 2.03
C GLY A 42 -17.74 -9.02 3.23
N MET A 43 -18.26 -9.78 4.18
CA MET A 43 -18.87 -9.25 5.40
C MET A 43 -17.84 -8.52 6.25
N TRP A 44 -16.67 -9.10 6.51
CA TRP A 44 -15.61 -8.43 7.27
C TRP A 44 -15.21 -7.11 6.62
N VAL A 45 -15.18 -7.12 5.29
CA VAL A 45 -14.86 -5.99 4.44
C VAL A 45 -15.91 -4.88 4.57
N PHE A 46 -17.20 -5.21 4.61
CA PHE A 46 -18.30 -4.26 4.86
C PHE A 46 -18.37 -3.72 6.30
N PHE A 47 -18.14 -4.56 7.31
CA PHE A 47 -18.40 -4.21 8.71
C PHE A 47 -17.21 -3.56 9.43
N ALA A 48 -16.01 -3.52 8.83
CA ALA A 48 -14.82 -2.97 9.50
C ALA A 48 -13.88 -2.19 8.56
N PRO A 49 -14.32 -1.05 7.96
CA PRO A 49 -13.51 -0.26 7.03
C PRO A 49 -12.16 0.19 7.60
N THR A 50 -12.15 0.60 8.87
CA THR A 50 -10.93 1.04 9.55
C THR A 50 -9.94 -0.12 9.70
N LYS A 51 -10.41 -1.32 10.06
CA LYS A 51 -9.55 -2.50 10.17
C LYS A 51 -9.03 -2.92 8.80
N LEU A 52 -9.87 -2.82 7.77
CA LEU A 52 -9.48 -3.11 6.40
C LEU A 52 -8.40 -2.13 5.91
N PHE A 53 -8.53 -0.83 6.16
CA PHE A 53 -7.48 0.16 5.83
C PHE A 53 -6.12 -0.18 6.46
N TYR A 54 -6.09 -0.58 7.74
CA TYR A 54 -4.86 -1.00 8.40
C TYR A 54 -4.34 -2.37 7.92
N GLY A 55 -5.24 -3.31 7.65
CA GLY A 55 -4.89 -4.58 7.02
C GLY A 55 -4.30 -4.36 5.62
N LEU A 56 -4.82 -3.39 4.88
CA LEU A 56 -4.30 -2.97 3.59
C LEU A 56 -2.88 -2.41 3.73
N ALA A 57 -2.61 -1.55 4.72
CA ALA A 57 -1.26 -1.06 4.99
C ALA A 57 -0.25 -2.21 5.22
N PHE A 58 -0.65 -3.25 5.94
CA PHE A 58 0.17 -4.45 6.15
C PHE A 58 0.33 -5.30 4.87
N LEU A 59 -0.73 -5.45 4.07
CA LEU A 59 -0.77 -6.33 2.91
C LEU A 59 -0.17 -5.71 1.64
N VAL A 60 -0.06 -4.38 1.53
CA VAL A 60 0.51 -3.69 0.35
C VAL A 60 1.89 -4.22 -0.02
N PRO A 61 2.89 -4.28 0.89
CA PRO A 61 4.19 -4.86 0.56
C PRO A 61 4.11 -6.34 0.18
N LEU A 62 3.14 -7.08 0.72
CA LEU A 62 2.97 -8.52 0.53
C LEU A 62 2.05 -8.89 -0.64
N SER A 63 1.56 -7.90 -1.37
CA SER A 63 0.67 -8.13 -2.51
C SER A 63 1.43 -8.80 -3.64
N VAL A 64 0.72 -9.60 -4.43
CA VAL A 64 1.30 -10.32 -5.58
C VAL A 64 0.43 -10.09 -6.80
N SER A 65 1.08 -9.89 -7.94
CA SER A 65 0.43 -9.85 -9.26
C SER A 65 -0.39 -11.12 -9.51
N LEU A 66 -1.67 -10.94 -9.84
CA LEU A 66 -2.60 -12.03 -10.10
C LEU A 66 -2.12 -12.89 -11.28
N ARG A 67 -1.45 -12.30 -12.27
CA ARG A 67 -0.84 -13.03 -13.39
C ARG A 67 0.20 -14.06 -12.94
N LYS A 68 0.91 -13.81 -11.83
CA LYS A 68 1.86 -14.79 -11.25
C LYS A 68 1.15 -15.93 -10.52
N ILE A 69 -0.07 -15.71 -10.04
CA ILE A 69 -0.87 -16.71 -9.32
C ILE A 69 -1.67 -17.56 -10.31
N VAL A 70 -2.26 -16.93 -11.32
CA VAL A 70 -3.08 -17.58 -12.36
C VAL A 70 -2.51 -17.22 -13.73
N PRO A 71 -1.62 -18.08 -14.28
CA PRO A 71 -1.05 -17.87 -15.61
C PRO A 71 -2.14 -17.87 -16.69
N GLY A 72 -1.98 -17.02 -17.71
CA GLY A 72 -2.90 -16.93 -18.86
C GLY A 72 -4.00 -15.87 -18.77
N LEU A 73 -4.05 -15.09 -17.69
CA LEU A 73 -4.96 -13.94 -17.58
C LEU A 73 -4.54 -12.78 -18.50
N SER A 74 -5.52 -12.19 -19.20
CA SER A 74 -5.32 -11.03 -20.08
C SER A 74 -5.17 -9.70 -19.33
N PHE A 75 -5.52 -9.67 -18.04
CA PHE A 75 -5.38 -8.52 -17.15
C PHE A 75 -4.46 -8.85 -15.97
N ASP A 76 -4.00 -7.82 -15.27
CA ASP A 76 -3.23 -7.99 -14.04
C ASP A 76 -3.82 -7.11 -12.93
N PHE A 77 -3.74 -7.61 -11.70
CA PHE A 77 -4.25 -6.96 -10.51
C PHE A 77 -3.41 -7.41 -9.31
N TRP A 78 -3.12 -6.52 -8.37
CA TRP A 78 -2.40 -6.84 -7.16
C TRP A 78 -3.37 -7.43 -6.13
N PHE A 79 -3.25 -8.73 -5.91
CA PHE A 79 -4.06 -9.47 -4.95
C PHE A 79 -3.36 -9.56 -3.59
N PRO A 80 -4.06 -9.37 -2.46
CA PRO A 80 -5.48 -9.04 -2.29
C PRO A 80 -5.77 -7.53 -2.21
N THR A 81 -4.79 -6.66 -2.48
CA THR A 81 -4.85 -5.24 -2.09
C THR A 81 -5.68 -4.36 -3.00
N GLU A 82 -5.61 -4.53 -4.32
CA GLU A 82 -6.44 -3.73 -5.21
C GLU A 82 -7.94 -4.05 -5.08
N PRO A 83 -8.40 -5.32 -4.86
CA PRO A 83 -9.79 -5.58 -4.54
C PRO A 83 -10.23 -4.84 -3.27
N MET A 84 -9.36 -4.82 -2.24
CA MET A 84 -9.60 -4.10 -0.99
C MET A 84 -9.67 -2.58 -1.21
N LEU A 85 -8.85 -2.00 -2.09
CA LEU A 85 -8.88 -0.57 -2.44
C LEU A 85 -10.19 -0.18 -3.12
N VAL A 86 -10.62 -0.95 -4.13
CA VAL A 86 -11.88 -0.70 -4.83
C VAL A 86 -13.04 -0.74 -3.85
N PHE A 87 -13.05 -1.74 -2.96
CA PHE A 87 -14.07 -1.84 -1.94
C PHE A 87 -14.10 -0.65 -1.00
N LEU A 88 -12.94 -0.27 -0.42
CA LEU A 88 -12.86 0.89 0.47
C LEU A 88 -13.31 2.16 -0.22
N LEU A 89 -12.98 2.32 -1.50
CA LEU A 89 -13.35 3.51 -2.26
C LEU A 89 -14.86 3.57 -2.44
N LEU A 90 -15.50 2.48 -2.86
CA LEU A 90 -16.95 2.41 -2.99
C LEU A 90 -17.62 2.74 -1.65
N MET A 91 -17.12 2.18 -0.56
CA MET A 91 -17.65 2.43 0.77
C MET A 91 -17.46 3.89 1.21
N LEU A 92 -16.31 4.48 0.91
CA LEU A 92 -16.01 5.89 1.17
C LEU A 92 -16.99 6.79 0.41
N ILE A 93 -17.22 6.53 -0.88
CA ILE A 93 -18.15 7.27 -1.74
C ILE A 93 -19.58 7.17 -1.19
N LEU A 94 -20.06 5.95 -0.92
CA LEU A 94 -21.40 5.71 -0.38
C LEU A 94 -21.61 6.43 0.95
N LYS A 95 -20.61 6.38 1.84
CA LYS A 95 -20.68 7.07 3.13
C LYS A 95 -20.66 8.60 2.95
N SER A 96 -19.83 9.11 2.05
CA SER A 96 -19.79 10.55 1.75
C SER A 96 -21.12 11.07 1.20
N PHE A 97 -21.83 10.30 0.37
CA PHE A 97 -23.18 10.68 -0.08
C PHE A 97 -24.22 10.60 1.03
N LYS A 98 -24.24 9.52 1.82
CA LYS A 98 -25.22 9.33 2.89
C LYS A 98 -25.11 10.39 3.98
N ASP A 99 -23.89 10.62 4.46
CA ASP A 99 -23.64 11.45 5.62
C ASP A 99 -23.27 12.91 5.23
N HIS A 100 -23.34 13.26 3.93
CA HIS A 100 -22.83 14.53 3.36
C HIS A 100 -21.42 14.85 3.87
N PHE A 101 -20.63 13.79 4.03
CA PHE A 101 -19.41 13.79 4.82
C PHE A 101 -18.22 14.11 3.92
N PHE A 102 -17.98 15.40 3.72
CA PHE A 102 -16.81 15.91 3.02
C PHE A 102 -16.04 16.92 3.88
N GLN A 103 -14.73 16.70 4.05
CA GLN A 103 -13.85 17.59 4.81
C GLN A 103 -13.58 18.87 4.01
N LYS A 104 -14.46 19.87 4.14
CA LYS A 104 -14.38 21.15 3.39
C LYS A 104 -13.06 21.88 3.62
N GLU A 105 -12.37 21.65 4.74
CA GLU A 105 -11.08 22.27 5.02
C GLU A 105 -10.00 21.85 4.01
N LEU A 106 -10.09 20.63 3.46
CA LEU A 106 -9.15 20.15 2.44
C LEU A 106 -9.22 20.98 1.15
N LEU A 107 -10.40 21.51 0.78
CA LEU A 107 -10.57 22.31 -0.45
C LEU A 107 -9.81 23.64 -0.42
N ARG A 108 -9.35 24.07 0.76
CA ARG A 108 -8.52 25.27 0.92
C ARG A 108 -7.02 24.94 1.00
N HIS A 109 -6.67 23.66 1.12
CA HIS A 109 -5.28 23.25 1.30
C HIS A 109 -4.59 23.08 -0.06
N PRO A 110 -3.46 23.76 -0.32
CA PRO A 110 -2.83 23.79 -1.64
C PRO A 110 -2.45 22.39 -2.13
N VAL A 111 -1.99 21.50 -1.24
CA VAL A 111 -1.64 20.11 -1.62
C VAL A 111 -2.85 19.33 -2.13
N PHE A 112 -4.02 19.49 -1.52
CA PHE A 112 -5.22 18.77 -1.98
C PHE A 112 -5.73 19.34 -3.30
N ILE A 113 -5.68 20.68 -3.46
CA ILE A 113 -6.01 21.35 -4.72
C ILE A 113 -5.09 20.85 -5.85
N SER A 114 -3.78 20.72 -5.60
CA SER A 114 -2.85 20.17 -6.59
C SER A 114 -3.18 18.72 -6.98
N MET A 115 -3.65 17.90 -6.04
CA MET A 115 -4.11 16.53 -6.33
C MET A 115 -5.40 16.52 -7.15
N LEU A 116 -6.35 17.41 -6.85
CA LEU A 116 -7.57 17.57 -7.64
C LEU A 116 -7.27 18.08 -9.04
N PHE A 117 -6.36 19.04 -9.18
CA PHE A 117 -5.88 19.53 -10.47
C PHE A 117 -5.22 18.40 -11.27
N TYR A 118 -4.35 17.59 -10.63
CA TYR A 118 -3.76 16.42 -11.26
C TYR A 118 -4.82 15.43 -11.78
N LEU A 119 -5.83 15.09 -10.97
CA LEU A 119 -6.91 14.20 -11.38
C LEU A 119 -7.77 14.81 -12.49
N GLY A 120 -8.09 16.09 -12.42
CA GLY A 120 -8.83 16.81 -13.46
C GLY A 120 -8.05 16.85 -14.77
N TRP A 121 -6.75 17.11 -14.71
CA TRP A 121 -5.88 17.10 -15.88
C TRP A 121 -5.80 15.72 -16.54
N LEU A 122 -5.76 14.64 -15.75
CA LEU A 122 -5.83 13.28 -16.28
C LEU A 122 -7.14 13.00 -17.02
N LEU A 123 -8.28 13.54 -16.55
CA LEU A 123 -9.55 13.40 -17.27
C LEU A 123 -9.54 14.17 -18.60
N ILE A 124 -8.98 15.38 -18.61
CA ILE A 124 -8.86 16.18 -19.83
C ILE A 124 -7.98 15.45 -20.85
N SER A 125 -6.87 14.85 -20.41
CA SER A 125 -5.95 14.13 -21.30
C SER A 125 -6.48 12.78 -21.81
N VAL A 126 -7.56 12.25 -21.23
CA VAL A 126 -8.25 11.06 -21.76
C VAL A 126 -8.90 11.36 -23.11
N VAL A 127 -9.43 12.57 -23.31
CA VAL A 127 -10.17 12.94 -24.52
C VAL A 127 -9.32 12.87 -25.80
N PRO A 128 -8.11 13.44 -25.87
CA PRO A 128 -7.23 13.32 -27.03
C PRO A 128 -6.40 12.04 -27.07
N SER A 129 -6.65 11.06 -26.19
CA SER A 129 -5.82 9.86 -26.10
C SER A 129 -6.09 8.88 -27.24
N GLU A 130 -5.02 8.33 -27.84
CA GLU A 130 -5.08 7.21 -28.79
C GLU A 130 -5.71 5.94 -28.19
N MET A 131 -5.60 5.78 -26.86
CA MET A 131 -6.14 4.62 -26.14
C MET A 131 -7.02 5.05 -24.95
N PRO A 132 -8.23 5.61 -25.18
CA PRO A 132 -9.06 6.19 -24.12
C PRO A 132 -9.38 5.20 -22.99
N VAL A 133 -9.63 3.93 -23.33
CA VAL A 133 -9.94 2.88 -22.34
C VAL A 133 -8.78 2.65 -21.38
N VAL A 134 -7.53 2.69 -21.86
CA VAL A 134 -6.34 2.55 -21.02
C VAL A 134 -6.15 3.78 -20.16
N SER A 135 -6.36 4.97 -20.73
CA SER A 135 -6.30 6.24 -19.99
C SER A 135 -7.35 6.32 -18.87
N ILE A 136 -8.57 5.84 -19.11
CA ILE A 136 -9.63 5.76 -18.07
C ILE A 136 -9.23 4.79 -16.96
N LYS A 137 -8.71 3.61 -17.31
CA LYS A 137 -8.20 2.66 -16.29
C LYS A 137 -7.10 3.29 -15.45
N TYR A 138 -6.16 4.00 -16.08
CA TYR A 138 -5.10 4.73 -15.37
C TYR A 138 -5.67 5.82 -14.44
N PHE A 139 -6.64 6.60 -14.90
CA PHE A 139 -7.33 7.58 -14.07
C PHE A 139 -7.98 6.93 -12.84
N LEU A 140 -8.73 5.83 -13.01
CA LEU A 140 -9.39 5.12 -11.92
C LEU A 140 -8.39 4.64 -10.87
N VAL A 141 -7.23 4.13 -11.32
CA VAL A 141 -6.14 3.71 -10.45
C VAL A 141 -5.63 4.88 -9.61
N ARG A 142 -5.37 6.04 -10.23
CA ARG A 142 -4.94 7.24 -9.50
C ARG A 142 -6.02 7.77 -8.56
N PHE A 143 -7.28 7.71 -8.97
CA PHE A 143 -8.41 8.16 -8.18
C PHE A 143 -8.59 7.35 -6.89
N TRP A 144 -8.58 6.00 -6.95
CA TRP A 144 -8.70 5.19 -5.74
C TRP A 144 -7.48 5.31 -4.83
N PHE A 145 -6.28 5.49 -5.38
CA PHE A 145 -5.08 5.65 -4.54
C PHE A 145 -5.12 6.96 -3.76
N ILE A 146 -5.48 8.08 -4.41
CA ILE A 146 -5.67 9.37 -3.74
C ILE A 146 -6.86 9.30 -2.76
N GLY A 147 -7.98 8.71 -3.16
CA GLY A 147 -9.15 8.55 -2.29
C GLY A 147 -8.83 7.80 -0.99
N ILE A 148 -8.08 6.71 -1.07
CA ILE A 148 -7.78 5.86 0.10
C ILE A 148 -6.55 6.32 0.88
N PHE A 149 -5.40 6.46 0.22
CA PHE A 149 -4.15 6.74 0.93
C PHE A 149 -3.96 8.22 1.26
N PHE A 150 -4.68 9.13 0.62
CA PHE A 150 -4.69 10.54 1.01
C PHE A 150 -5.95 10.90 1.79
N TYR A 151 -7.14 10.81 1.19
CA TYR A 151 -8.36 11.36 1.82
C TYR A 151 -8.82 10.52 3.02
N LEU A 152 -8.98 9.20 2.88
CA LEU A 152 -9.36 8.33 4.00
C LEU A 152 -8.27 8.32 5.09
N ALA A 153 -6.99 8.29 4.71
CA ALA A 153 -5.89 8.39 5.65
C ALA A 153 -5.94 9.71 6.45
N TYR A 154 -6.10 10.86 5.78
CA TYR A 154 -6.27 12.16 6.44
C TYR A 154 -7.41 12.13 7.45
N PHE A 155 -8.57 11.59 7.06
CA PHE A 155 -9.72 11.49 7.93
C PHE A 155 -9.43 10.65 9.19
N LEU A 156 -8.82 9.48 9.04
CA LEU A 156 -8.47 8.61 10.17
C LEU A 156 -7.36 9.21 11.05
N PHE A 157 -6.39 9.89 10.45
CA PHE A 157 -5.24 10.45 11.18
C PHE A 157 -5.57 11.75 11.91
N LYS A 158 -6.48 12.57 11.36
CA LYS A 158 -7.01 13.77 12.03
C LYS A 158 -7.71 13.43 13.34
N GLN A 159 -8.43 12.31 13.39
CA GLN A 159 -9.13 11.87 14.61
C GLN A 159 -8.16 11.46 15.72
N ASN A 160 -7.06 10.77 15.37
CA ASN A 160 -6.10 10.31 16.36
C ASN A 160 -4.71 10.12 15.74
N THR A 161 -3.73 10.89 16.17
CA THR A 161 -2.36 10.83 15.64
C THR A 161 -1.66 9.49 15.92
N LYS A 162 -2.14 8.69 16.88
CA LYS A 162 -1.64 7.32 17.10
C LYS A 162 -1.89 6.41 15.89
N ASN A 163 -2.90 6.72 15.07
CA ASN A 163 -3.23 5.98 13.85
C ASN A 163 -2.11 6.04 12.81
N ILE A 164 -1.36 7.14 12.76
CA ILE A 164 -0.17 7.28 11.89
C ILE A 164 0.89 6.25 12.31
N LYS A 165 1.14 6.14 13.62
CA LYS A 165 2.12 5.18 14.16
C LYS A 165 1.71 3.74 13.88
N LEU A 166 0.42 3.43 14.01
CA LEU A 166 -0.12 2.11 13.68
C LEU A 166 0.02 1.80 12.19
N PHE A 167 -0.35 2.74 11.31
CA PHE A 167 -0.20 2.59 9.87
C PHE A 167 1.26 2.31 9.48
N LEU A 168 2.20 3.12 9.97
CA LEU A 168 3.62 2.95 9.71
C LEU A 168 4.14 1.62 10.27
N ALA A 169 3.77 1.24 11.48
CA ALA A 169 4.19 -0.02 12.08
C ALA A 169 3.69 -1.24 11.28
N LEU A 170 2.44 -1.22 10.82
CA LEU A 170 1.87 -2.30 10.02
C LEU A 170 2.49 -2.38 8.63
N PHE A 171 2.69 -1.24 7.98
CA PHE A 171 3.39 -1.18 6.69
C PHE A 171 4.81 -1.71 6.80
N THR A 172 5.54 -1.29 7.84
CA THR A 172 6.90 -1.79 8.13
C THR A 172 6.92 -3.27 8.45
N ALA A 173 5.94 -3.80 9.18
CA ALA A 173 5.86 -5.23 9.46
C ALA A 173 5.68 -6.04 8.15
N GLY A 174 4.78 -5.61 7.26
CA GLY A 174 4.61 -6.23 5.94
C GLY A 174 5.89 -6.17 5.10
N LEU A 175 6.53 -4.99 5.06
CA LEU A 175 7.78 -4.78 4.32
C LEU A 175 8.94 -5.59 4.90
N ALA A 176 8.99 -5.76 6.22
CA ALA A 176 10.02 -6.55 6.89
C ALA A 176 9.92 -8.03 6.50
N ILE A 177 8.70 -8.58 6.38
CA ILE A 177 8.49 -9.95 5.88
C ILE A 177 9.04 -10.09 4.46
N VAL A 178 8.75 -9.13 3.58
CA VAL A 178 9.30 -9.13 2.21
C VAL A 178 10.82 -9.03 2.23
N ALA A 179 11.40 -8.22 3.12
CA ALA A 179 12.84 -8.09 3.26
C ALA A 179 13.52 -9.38 3.74
N VAL A 180 12.94 -10.06 4.74
CA VAL A 180 13.40 -11.38 5.18
C VAL A 180 13.35 -12.36 4.01
N PHE A 181 12.23 -12.44 3.31
CA PHE A 181 12.07 -13.30 2.14
C PHE A 181 13.12 -13.00 1.06
N SER A 182 13.34 -11.72 0.76
CA SER A 182 14.28 -11.27 -0.27
C SER A 182 15.72 -11.67 0.10
N ILE A 183 16.13 -11.45 1.34
CA ILE A 183 17.47 -11.81 1.84
C ILE A 183 17.66 -13.33 1.79
N ILE A 184 16.68 -14.11 2.27
CA ILE A 184 16.76 -15.58 2.23
C ILE A 184 16.88 -16.06 0.79
N LYS A 185 16.01 -15.59 -0.12
CA LYS A 185 16.01 -15.99 -1.52
C LYS A 185 17.32 -15.64 -2.22
N GLN A 186 17.85 -14.44 -1.97
CA GLN A 186 19.14 -14.02 -2.52
C GLN A 186 20.28 -14.90 -2.00
N SER A 187 20.30 -15.16 -0.69
CA SER A 187 21.29 -16.02 -0.03
C SER A 187 21.29 -17.43 -0.63
N THR A 188 20.12 -18.06 -0.77
CA THR A 188 20.01 -19.44 -1.27
C THR A 188 20.22 -19.58 -2.77
N THR A 189 19.96 -18.53 -3.57
CA THR A 189 20.08 -18.62 -5.03
C THR A 189 21.53 -18.53 -5.51
N ALA A 190 22.29 -17.53 -5.02
CA ALA A 190 23.67 -17.31 -5.48
C ALA A 190 24.56 -16.62 -4.43
N GLY A 191 24.12 -16.59 -3.17
CA GLY A 191 24.78 -15.86 -2.08
C GLY A 191 24.36 -14.40 -1.97
N LEU A 192 24.55 -13.82 -0.78
CA LEU A 192 24.13 -12.46 -0.45
C LEU A 192 24.84 -11.37 -1.27
N LEU A 193 26.09 -11.61 -1.66
CA LEU A 193 26.92 -10.62 -2.36
C LEU A 193 26.75 -10.65 -3.89
N ASN A 194 25.88 -11.52 -4.41
CA ASN A 194 25.65 -11.62 -5.84
C ASN A 194 24.64 -10.57 -6.32
N HIS A 195 25.14 -9.60 -7.07
CA HIS A 195 24.34 -8.51 -7.64
C HIS A 195 23.19 -9.02 -8.51
N HIS A 196 23.40 -10.05 -9.34
CA HIS A 196 22.36 -10.58 -10.22
C HIS A 196 21.22 -11.25 -9.45
N ALA A 197 21.53 -11.92 -8.34
CA ALA A 197 20.50 -12.51 -7.48
C ALA A 197 19.63 -11.42 -6.80
N ALA A 198 20.22 -10.27 -6.48
CA ALA A 198 19.50 -9.15 -5.89
C ALA A 198 18.39 -8.58 -6.80
N TYR A 199 18.57 -8.59 -8.12
CA TYR A 199 17.57 -8.06 -9.07
C TYR A 199 16.22 -8.78 -8.98
N LYS A 200 16.20 -10.07 -8.61
CA LYS A 200 15.00 -10.91 -8.55
C LYS A 200 14.65 -11.35 -7.13
N SER A 201 15.35 -10.86 -6.12
CA SER A 201 15.19 -11.29 -4.73
C SER A 201 13.83 -10.90 -4.16
N ALA A 202 13.32 -9.71 -4.50
CA ALA A 202 12.03 -9.21 -4.03
C ALA A 202 10.81 -9.78 -4.78
N SER A 203 10.99 -10.52 -5.87
CA SER A 203 9.88 -11.20 -6.56
C SER A 203 9.44 -12.43 -5.76
N PRO A 204 8.12 -12.65 -5.54
CA PRO A 204 7.02 -12.15 -6.38
C PRO A 204 6.41 -10.81 -5.97
N PHE A 205 6.73 -10.30 -4.77
CA PHE A 205 6.09 -9.15 -4.14
C PHE A 205 6.39 -7.81 -4.81
N PHE A 206 7.61 -7.64 -5.32
CA PHE A 206 7.96 -6.47 -6.13
C PHE A 206 8.26 -6.90 -7.56
N VAL A 207 7.88 -6.07 -8.53
CA VAL A 207 8.16 -6.28 -9.95
C VAL A 207 9.66 -6.16 -10.20
N ASP A 208 10.27 -5.14 -9.60
CA ASP A 208 11.66 -4.76 -9.76
C ASP A 208 12.33 -4.44 -8.42
N HIS A 209 13.62 -4.73 -8.32
CA HIS A 209 14.43 -4.40 -7.16
C HIS A 209 14.53 -2.88 -6.88
N THR A 210 14.30 -2.02 -7.89
CA THR A 210 14.38 -0.57 -7.73
C THR A 210 13.19 -0.05 -6.93
N SER A 211 11.96 -0.46 -7.25
CA SER A 211 10.75 -0.14 -6.45
C SER A 211 10.85 -0.68 -5.01
N TYR A 212 11.39 -1.89 -4.84
CA TYR A 212 11.67 -2.47 -3.53
C TYR A 212 12.65 -1.60 -2.72
N GLY A 213 13.80 -1.25 -3.32
CA GLY A 213 14.80 -0.39 -2.69
C GLY A 213 14.25 1.00 -2.36
N ALA A 214 13.46 1.60 -3.26
CA ALA A 214 12.81 2.88 -3.02
C ALA A 214 11.84 2.82 -1.82
N THR A 215 11.07 1.74 -1.72
CA THR A 215 10.12 1.54 -0.61
C THR A 215 10.85 1.38 0.73
N LEU A 216 11.97 0.66 0.76
CA LEU A 216 12.85 0.61 1.92
C LEU A 216 13.39 2.00 2.28
N ALA A 217 13.93 2.73 1.31
CA ALA A 217 14.51 4.06 1.51
C ALA A 217 13.49 5.07 2.06
N PHE A 218 12.23 5.04 1.60
CA PHE A 218 11.17 5.86 2.17
C PHE A 218 10.81 5.46 3.61
N THR A 219 10.84 4.16 3.93
CA THR A 219 10.37 3.65 5.22
C THR A 219 11.39 3.87 6.34
N ILE A 220 12.69 3.76 6.04
CA ILE A 220 13.79 3.83 7.03
C ILE A 220 13.73 5.11 7.90
N PRO A 221 13.64 6.34 7.33
CA PRO A 221 13.60 7.55 8.15
C PRO A 221 12.40 7.60 9.09
N PHE A 222 11.22 7.16 8.64
CA PHE A 222 10.02 7.19 9.47
C PHE A 222 10.14 6.26 10.69
N ILE A 223 10.68 5.06 10.51
CA ILE A 223 10.87 4.12 11.61
C ILE A 223 11.98 4.57 12.55
N GLY A 224 13.05 5.16 12.02
CA GLY A 224 14.08 5.81 12.83
C GLY A 224 13.50 6.92 13.72
N VAL A 225 12.65 7.79 13.17
CA VAL A 225 11.97 8.85 13.93
C VAL A 225 10.99 8.28 14.97
N LEU A 226 10.26 7.21 14.65
CA LEU A 226 9.41 6.52 15.63
C LEU A 226 10.22 5.89 16.76
N ALA A 227 11.38 5.32 16.46
CA ALA A 227 12.31 4.76 17.45
C ALA A 227 12.88 5.84 18.38
N LEU A 228 13.31 6.98 17.81
CA LEU A 228 13.81 8.13 18.57
C LEU A 228 12.77 8.67 19.57
N ASN A 229 11.50 8.73 19.15
CA ASN A 229 10.40 9.26 19.96
C ASN A 229 9.70 8.20 20.82
N ALA A 230 10.19 6.96 20.87
CA ALA A 230 9.59 5.89 21.64
C ALA A 230 9.88 6.06 23.15
N LYS A 231 8.82 6.15 23.96
CA LYS A 231 8.94 6.33 25.42
C LYS A 231 9.35 5.04 26.17
N ARG A 232 8.92 3.87 25.68
CA ARG A 232 9.22 2.58 26.33
C ARG A 232 10.45 1.95 25.68
N GLY A 233 11.36 1.41 26.49
CA GLY A 233 12.60 0.78 26.04
C GLY A 233 12.39 -0.29 24.97
N ILE A 234 11.38 -1.15 25.13
CA ILE A 234 11.07 -2.20 24.14
C ILE A 234 10.73 -1.65 22.76
N PHE A 235 9.93 -0.59 22.68
CA PHE A 235 9.55 0.02 21.38
C PHE A 235 10.72 0.77 20.76
N LYS A 236 11.59 1.35 21.57
CA LYS A 236 12.84 1.98 21.10
C LYS A 236 13.80 0.93 20.53
N PHE A 237 13.98 -0.19 21.23
CA PHE A 237 14.79 -1.32 20.78
C PHE A 237 14.25 -1.92 19.49
N LEU A 238 12.95 -2.23 19.43
CA LEU A 238 12.31 -2.75 18.22
C LEU A 238 12.42 -1.76 17.06
N GLY A 239 12.15 -0.47 17.29
CA GLY A 239 12.22 0.55 16.25
C GLY A 239 13.63 0.67 15.65
N TRP A 240 14.68 0.69 16.48
CA TRP A 240 16.05 0.69 15.99
C TRP A 240 16.43 -0.63 15.32
N GLY A 241 15.99 -1.77 15.87
CA GLY A 241 16.17 -3.09 15.26
C GLY A 241 15.59 -3.15 13.85
N PHE A 242 14.35 -2.70 13.65
CA PHE A 242 13.74 -2.61 12.32
C PHE A 242 14.46 -1.60 11.42
N THR A 243 14.87 -0.45 11.94
CA THR A 243 15.60 0.56 11.15
C THR A 243 16.90 0.00 10.60
N ILE A 244 17.71 -0.64 11.45
CA ILE A 244 18.97 -1.28 11.07
C ILE A 244 18.71 -2.44 10.11
N PHE A 245 17.72 -3.28 10.41
CA PHE A 245 17.36 -4.40 9.54
C PHE A 245 16.96 -3.94 8.13
N LEU A 246 16.09 -2.93 8.00
CA LEU A 246 15.68 -2.39 6.70
C LEU A 246 16.84 -1.69 5.98
N ALA A 247 17.74 -1.02 6.70
CA ALA A 247 18.94 -0.44 6.12
C ALA A 247 19.87 -1.52 5.56
N SER A 248 20.07 -2.63 6.29
CA SER A 248 20.82 -3.79 5.79
C SER A 248 20.15 -4.41 4.57
N ALA A 249 18.82 -4.57 4.59
CA ALA A 249 18.06 -5.06 3.44
C ALA A 249 18.21 -4.14 2.22
N LEU A 250 18.25 -2.82 2.44
CA LEU A 250 18.49 -1.84 1.39
C LEU A 250 19.89 -2.03 0.79
N ILE A 251 20.92 -2.20 1.61
CA ILE A 251 22.29 -2.48 1.16
C ILE A 251 22.38 -3.81 0.41
N PHE A 252 21.64 -4.85 0.81
CA PHE A 252 21.65 -6.11 0.06
C PHE A 252 20.80 -6.08 -1.22
N SER A 253 19.90 -5.09 -1.37
CA SER A 253 19.11 -4.92 -2.59
C SER A 253 19.90 -4.43 -3.81
N TYR A 254 21.12 -3.92 -3.62
CA TYR A 254 21.97 -3.32 -4.67
C TYR A 254 21.29 -2.21 -5.50
N SER A 255 20.24 -1.59 -4.97
CA SER A 255 19.56 -0.45 -5.60
C SER A 255 20.33 0.85 -5.39
N ARG A 256 21.30 1.12 -6.27
CA ARG A 256 22.20 2.28 -6.21
C ARG A 256 21.46 3.62 -6.11
N ALA A 257 20.38 3.76 -6.89
CA ALA A 257 19.53 4.96 -6.86
C ALA A 257 18.87 5.15 -5.49
N ALA A 258 18.41 4.07 -4.86
CA ALA A 258 17.81 4.13 -3.53
C ALA A 258 18.86 4.50 -2.45
N TRP A 259 20.08 3.95 -2.52
CA TRP A 259 21.17 4.32 -1.60
C TRP A 259 21.52 5.81 -1.72
N LEU A 260 21.72 6.27 -2.96
CA LEU A 260 22.04 7.66 -3.23
C LEU A 260 20.90 8.58 -2.77
N SER A 261 19.64 8.21 -3.01
CA SER A 261 18.49 9.00 -2.58
C SER A 261 18.42 9.16 -1.06
N LEU A 262 18.73 8.10 -0.30
CA LEU A 262 18.74 8.15 1.17
C LEU A 262 19.92 9.00 1.68
N LEU A 263 21.11 8.87 1.08
CA LEU A 263 22.27 9.71 1.41
C LEU A 263 21.99 11.19 1.13
N LEU A 264 21.42 11.50 -0.03
CA LEU A 264 21.02 12.87 -0.38
C LEU A 264 19.93 13.40 0.56
N ALA A 265 18.96 12.57 0.94
CA ALA A 265 17.92 12.95 1.90
C ALA A 265 18.51 13.29 3.28
N ILE A 266 19.53 12.56 3.74
CA ILE A 266 20.27 12.88 4.97
C ILE A 266 20.99 14.23 4.82
N GLY A 267 21.61 14.50 3.67
CA GLY A 267 22.23 15.81 3.37
C GLY A 267 21.23 16.96 3.42
N VAL A 268 20.07 16.80 2.77
CA VAL A 268 18.95 17.76 2.83
C VAL A 268 18.46 17.94 4.26
N TRP A 269 18.34 16.85 5.03
CA TRP A 269 17.97 16.93 6.44
C TRP A 269 18.96 17.74 7.27
N PHE A 270 20.27 17.61 7.04
CA PHE A 270 21.27 18.47 7.70
C PHE A 270 21.08 19.95 7.34
N PHE A 271 20.85 20.29 6.07
CA PHE A 271 20.56 21.68 5.68
C PHE A 271 19.33 22.24 6.40
N ILE A 272 18.27 21.44 6.54
CA ILE A 272 17.06 21.82 7.27
C ILE A 272 17.35 21.95 8.78
N TYR A 273 18.07 20.99 9.36
CA TYR A 273 18.40 20.95 10.79
C TYR A 273 19.24 22.16 11.22
N PHE A 274 20.24 22.54 10.42
CA PHE A 274 21.06 23.73 10.62
C PHE A 274 20.40 25.03 10.13
N LYS A 275 19.16 24.97 9.63
CA LYS A 275 18.39 26.12 9.11
C LYS A 275 19.16 26.93 8.04
N ILE A 276 19.93 26.25 7.20
CA ILE A 276 20.68 26.90 6.12
C ILE A 276 19.68 27.44 5.10
N LYS A 277 19.76 28.75 4.81
CA LYS A 277 18.84 29.40 3.87
C LYS A 277 19.03 28.82 2.47
N PHE A 278 17.94 28.54 1.76
CA PHE A 278 17.98 28.00 0.39
C PHE A 278 18.86 28.85 -0.56
N ARG A 279 18.85 30.18 -0.37
CA ARG A 279 19.71 31.11 -1.12
C ARG A 279 21.21 30.77 -0.99
N THR A 280 21.67 30.37 0.20
CA THR A 280 23.07 29.98 0.43
C THR A 280 23.43 28.71 -0.33
N VAL A 281 22.51 27.74 -0.40
CA VAL A 281 22.70 26.50 -1.15
C VAL A 281 22.76 26.77 -2.65
N VAL A 282 21.87 27.63 -3.18
CA VAL A 282 21.88 28.00 -4.61
C VAL A 282 23.14 28.76 -5.00
N ILE A 283 23.61 29.71 -4.17
CA ILE A 283 24.85 30.46 -4.42
C ILE A 283 26.06 29.52 -4.39
N ALA A 284 26.16 28.63 -3.40
CA ALA A 284 27.25 27.66 -3.32
C ALA A 284 27.23 26.68 -4.50
N GLY A 285 26.05 26.22 -4.91
CA GLY A 285 25.89 25.35 -6.08
C GLY A 285 26.30 26.04 -7.38
N ALA A 286 25.86 27.28 -7.59
CA ALA A 286 26.23 28.06 -8.77
C ALA A 286 27.74 28.36 -8.85
N LEU A 287 28.40 28.60 -7.70
CA LEU A 287 29.86 28.78 -7.63
C LEU A 287 30.62 27.48 -7.93
N LEU A 288 30.08 26.32 -7.55
CA LEU A 288 30.69 25.01 -7.81
C LEU A 288 30.52 24.52 -9.25
N THR A 289 29.46 24.95 -9.96
CA THR A 289 29.24 24.59 -11.37
C THR A 289 29.69 25.66 -12.36
N GLY A 290 30.05 26.85 -11.87
CA GLY A 290 30.56 27.98 -12.65
C GLY A 290 32.09 28.12 -12.68
N LEU A 291 32.79 27.22 -11.98
CA LEU A 291 34.24 26.94 -12.08
C LEU A 291 34.43 25.64 -12.86
#